data_AF-A0A7W6WD38-F1
#
_entry.id   AF-A0A7W6WD38-F1
#
_cell.length_a   1.000
_cell.length_b   1.000
_cell.length_c   1.000
_cell.angle_alpha   90.00
_cell.angle_beta   90.00
_cell.angle_gamma   90.00
#
_symmetry.space_group_name_H-M   'P 1'
#
loop_
_entity.id
_entity.type
_entity.pdbx_description
1 polymer ?
#
loop_
_entity_poly.entity_id
_entity_poly.type
_entity_poly.pdbx_seq_one_letter_code
_entity_poly.pdbx_strand_id
1 'polypeptide(L)' 'MTGKSDELGHSIVRTIPLNRLGQPEDVASVVAFLASSEGAWVNGQVLRVNGGMI' A
#
# COMPACT_ATOMS: atom_id res chain seq x y z
N MET A 1 17.88 8.33 -20.83
CA MET A 1 17.46 8.96 -19.55
C MET A 1 16.76 7.97 -18.60
N THR A 2 17.06 6.67 -18.68
CA THR A 2 16.30 5.62 -17.98
C THR A 2 16.97 5.07 -16.71
N GLY A 3 18.31 5.14 -16.58
CA GLY A 3 19.02 4.51 -15.46
C GLY A 3 18.72 5.05 -14.05
N LYS A 4 18.58 6.37 -13.87
CA LYS A 4 18.35 6.96 -12.54
C LYS A 4 16.95 6.69 -11.97
N SER A 5 15.95 6.57 -12.84
CA SER A 5 14.56 6.33 -12.41
C SER A 5 14.36 4.89 -11.97
N ASP A 6 15.01 3.95 -12.64
CA ASP A 6 14.95 2.53 -12.31
C ASP A 6 15.72 2.24 -11.01
N GLU A 7 16.89 2.85 -10.80
CA GLU A 7 17.63 2.75 -9.54
C GLU A 7 16.84 3.30 -8.35
N LEU A 8 16.11 4.40 -8.55
CA LEU A 8 15.22 4.98 -7.54
C LEU A 8 14.05 4.05 -7.23
N GLY A 9 13.45 3.43 -8.26
CA GLY A 9 12.40 2.43 -8.06
C GLY A 9 12.88 1.25 -7.21
N HIS A 10 14.06 0.72 -7.52
CA HIS A 10 14.66 -0.37 -6.75
C HIS A 10 15.03 0.03 -5.31
N SER A 11 15.46 1.28 -5.08
CA SER A 11 15.78 1.74 -3.73
C SER A 11 14.54 1.88 -2.86
N ILE A 12 13.43 2.37 -3.43
CA ILE A 12 12.13 2.43 -2.75
C ILE A 12 11.61 1.04 -2.41
N VAL A 13 11.70 0.08 -3.34
CA VAL A 13 11.25 -1.30 -3.07
C VAL A 13 11.97 -1.91 -1.88
N ARG A 14 13.27 -1.62 -1.70
CA ARG A 14 14.06 -2.11 -0.56
C ARG A 14 13.64 -1.52 0.79
N THR A 15 12.93 -0.39 0.82
CA THR A 15 12.42 0.18 2.08
C THR A 15 11.04 -0.37 2.45
N ILE A 16 10.39 -1.12 1.56
CA ILE A 16 9.06 -1.70 1.79
C ILE A 16 9.25 -3.14 2.32
N PRO A 17 8.80 -3.48 3.54
CA PRO A 17 8.95 -4.83 4.08
C PRO A 17 8.39 -5.96 3.20
N LEU A 18 7.32 -5.70 2.45
CA LEU A 18 6.75 -6.66 1.49
C LEU A 18 7.54 -6.77 0.17
N ASN A 19 8.67 -6.07 0.02
CA ASN A 19 9.59 -6.13 -1.12
C ASN A 19 8.93 -5.93 -2.50
N ARG A 20 7.88 -5.12 -2.56
CA ARG A 20 7.24 -4.70 -3.82
C ARG A 20 6.59 -3.33 -3.68
N LEU A 21 6.38 -2.68 -4.82
CA LEU A 21 5.48 -1.54 -4.87
C LEU A 21 4.03 -2.00 -4.67
N GLY A 22 3.25 -1.16 -3.99
CA GLY A 22 1.81 -1.31 -3.91
C GLY A 22 1.19 -1.21 -5.31
N GLN A 23 0.15 -2.00 -5.54
CA GLN A 23 -0.72 -1.89 -6.70
C GLN A 23 -2.03 -1.20 -6.30
N PRO A 24 -2.76 -0.57 -7.22
CA PRO A 24 -4.05 0.06 -6.91
C PRO A 24 -5.02 -0.88 -6.16
N GLU A 25 -4.99 -2.17 -6.47
CA GLU A 25 -5.84 -3.20 -5.89
C GLU A 25 -5.57 -3.43 -4.39
N ASP A 26 -4.35 -3.16 -3.91
CA ASP A 26 -4.02 -3.30 -2.48
C ASP A 26 -4.83 -2.31 -1.64
N VAL A 27 -4.97 -1.07 -2.12
CA VAL A 27 -5.78 -0.02 -1.46
C VAL A 27 -7.26 -0.27 -1.73
N ALA A 28 -7.64 -0.59 -2.97
CA ALA A 28 -9.03 -0.79 -3.35
C ALA A 28 -9.69 -1.91 -2.56
N SER A 29 -8.98 -3.02 -2.30
CA SER A 29 -9.51 -4.14 -1.53
C SER A 29 -9.81 -3.76 -0.08
N VAL A 30 -8.94 -2.95 0.54
CA VAL A 30 -9.16 -2.44 1.90
C VAL A 30 -10.34 -1.47 1.94
N VAL A 31 -10.45 -0.58 0.96
CA VAL A 31 -11.60 0.33 0.84
C VAL A 31 -12.90 -0.46 0.65
N ALA A 32 -12.90 -1.47 -0.21
CA ALA A 32 -14.05 -2.33 -0.45
C ALA A 32 -14.51 -3.04 0.84
N PHE A 33 -13.58 -3.59 1.62
CA PHE A 33 -13.88 -4.16 2.94
C PHE A 33 -14.45 -3.13 3.93
N LEU A 34 -13.86 -1.94 4.01
CA LEU A 34 -14.35 -0.90 4.92
C LEU A 34 -15.74 -0.37 4.53
N ALA A 35 -16.07 -0.39 3.24
CA ALA A 35 -17.36 0.03 2.72
C ALA A 35 -18.43 -1.08 2.74
N SER A 36 -18.06 -2.32 3.02
CA SER A 36 -18.97 -3.47 3.03
C SER A 36 -19.58 -3.72 4.42
N SER A 37 -20.51 -4.68 4.50
CA SER A 37 -21.13 -5.12 5.77
C SER A 37 -20.09 -5.60 6.79
N GLU A 38 -18.99 -6.18 6.32
CA GLU A 38 -17.93 -6.73 7.15
C GLU A 38 -17.13 -5.63 7.86
N GLY A 39 -17.06 -4.43 7.29
CA GLY A 39 -16.40 -3.25 7.87
C GLY A 39 -17.26 -2.43 8.82
N ALA A 40 -18.53 -2.78 9.02
CA ALA A 40 -19.54 -1.89 9.64
C ALA A 40 -19.22 -1.37 11.05
N TRP A 41 -18.35 -2.06 11.79
CA TRP A 41 -17.93 -1.64 13.15
C TRP A 41 -16.55 -0.97 13.21
N VAL A 42 -15.91 -0.72 12.07
CA VAL A 42 -14.62 -0.04 11.98
C VAL A 42 -14.84 1.44 11.69
N ASN A 43 -14.54 2.31 12.65
CA ASN A 43 -14.65 3.76 12.49
C ASN A 43 -13.54 4.52 13.24
N GLY A 44 -13.30 5.78 12.84
CA GLY A 44 -12.32 6.66 13.49
C GLY A 44 -10.85 6.25 13.33
N GLN A 45 -10.55 5.29 12.46
CA GLN A 45 -9.19 4.76 12.27
C GLN A 45 -8.49 5.37 11.06
N VAL A 46 -7.18 5.55 11.17
CA VAL A 46 -6.30 5.79 10.02
C VAL A 46 -5.57 4.49 9.72
N LEU A 47 -5.93 3.84 8.62
CA LEU A 47 -5.32 2.58 8.20
C LEU A 47 -4.27 2.84 7.10
N ARG A 48 -3.01 2.48 7.38
CA ARG A 48 -1.92 2.58 6.41
C ARG A 48 -1.87 1.32 5.55
N VAL A 49 -2.15 1.45 4.26
CA VAL A 49 -2.02 0.38 3.26
C VAL A 49 -0.73 0.60 2.47
N ASN A 50 0.41 0.32 3.08
CA ASN A 50 1.72 0.78 2.60
C ASN A 50 2.81 -0.31 2.56
N GLY A 51 2.42 -1.58 2.62
CA GLY A 51 3.36 -2.69 2.59
C GLY A 51 4.27 -2.80 3.82
N GLY A 52 3.88 -2.19 4.94
CA GLY A 52 4.55 -2.34 6.24
C GLY A 52 5.54 -1.23 6.61
N MET A 53 5.59 -0.13 5.84
CA MET A 53 6.43 1.02 6.19
C MET A 53 5.89 1.72 7.46
N ILE A 54 6.78 2.11 8.38
CA ILE A 54 6.43 2.83 9.63
C ILE A 54 6.94 4.27 9.57
#